data_AF-A0A6G0FAN8-F1
#
_entry.id   AF-A0A6G0FAN8-F1
#
_cell.length_a   1.000
_cell.length_b   1.000
_cell.length_c   1.000
_cell.angle_alpha   90.00
_cell.angle_beta   90.00
_cell.angle_gamma   90.00
#
_symmetry.space_group_name_H-M   'P 1'
#
loop_
_entity.id
_entity.type
_entity.pdbx_description
1 polymer ?
#
loop_
_entity_poly.entity_id
_entity_poly.type
_entity_poly.pdbx_seq_one_letter_code
_entity_poly.pdbx_strand_id
1 'polypeptide(L)'
;MHSYDVRIWSIRKRPSKVAPFQLRWRVAGDEYQEKFPTKTLADARRAELLTATRKGEPFDTETGLPVSEVRERNRTSWYAHARAHAARKWPTAAAKHRASIAESLTVATMALCPAGKGRPADDVLRRALYQWAFNAGRHGQEPPEAEAKALAWVERNAPAVVDLDNAKRVRAVLEHLAKRQDGKPAAANTFRRRRAVLSNCLRLAVEHELLPGNPLHRVHWETPKAVEELDVRSVATPSQARALLDAVRAQGPRGAHLVAFFACIYYAAMRPEEVSMLSADQCDLPTEGWGRLLLAGARPQVGSAWTDDGKPYEERQLKHRARRAVRPVPIPPVLVAILRAHLDAFGTTSEGRLFSAVRGGPVRSQEYGAVWKEARRKALTTAQVASPLAAIPYDLRHACVSFWLRSGVSLAETARRAGQSVAVLQRYYAKVLDGEEAKMNALIEQGLAEHDDGATGP
;
A
#
# COMPACT_ATOMS: atom_id res chain seq x y z
N MET A 1 -27.64 -12.74 -18.11
CA MET A 1 -27.88 -14.02 -17.38
C MET A 1 -27.40 -15.14 -18.30
N HIS A 2 -26.97 -16.29 -17.79
CA HIS A 2 -26.35 -17.34 -18.62
C HIS A 2 -27.23 -18.59 -18.71
N SER A 3 -27.31 -19.20 -19.89
CA SER A 3 -28.10 -20.41 -20.12
C SER A 3 -27.38 -21.44 -20.98
N TYR A 4 -27.62 -22.71 -20.67
CA TYR A 4 -27.22 -23.87 -21.49
C TYR A 4 -28.37 -24.39 -22.37
N ASP A 5 -29.59 -23.88 -22.19
CA ASP A 5 -30.73 -24.17 -23.05
C ASP A 5 -30.58 -23.42 -24.37
N VAL A 6 -29.87 -24.04 -25.31
CA VAL A 6 -29.51 -23.48 -26.61
C VAL A 6 -29.98 -24.41 -27.72
N ARG A 7 -30.79 -23.89 -28.66
CA ARG A 7 -31.26 -24.64 -29.82
C ARG A 7 -30.91 -23.92 -31.11
N ILE A 8 -29.99 -24.47 -31.89
CA ILE A 8 -29.53 -23.91 -33.17
C ILE A 8 -30.26 -24.59 -34.32
N TRP A 9 -30.98 -23.82 -35.14
CA TRP A 9 -31.76 -24.35 -36.25
C TRP A 9 -30.95 -24.50 -37.54
N SER A 10 -31.56 -25.12 -38.56
CA SER A 10 -31.04 -25.16 -39.92
C SER A 10 -31.15 -23.79 -40.59
N ILE A 11 -30.29 -23.54 -41.58
CA ILE A 11 -30.29 -22.30 -42.35
C ILE A 11 -31.53 -22.27 -43.24
N ARG A 12 -32.27 -21.17 -43.18
CA ARG A 12 -33.47 -20.93 -44.00
C ARG A 12 -33.16 -19.95 -45.13
N LYS A 13 -33.75 -20.18 -46.30
CA LYS A 13 -33.75 -19.20 -47.40
C LYS A 13 -34.91 -18.22 -47.27
N ARG A 14 -34.65 -16.94 -47.55
CA ARG A 14 -35.59 -15.82 -47.47
C ARG A 14 -35.69 -15.08 -48.80
N PRO A 15 -36.81 -14.39 -49.08
CA PRO A 15 -36.95 -13.54 -50.24
C PRO A 15 -36.17 -12.23 -50.04
N SER A 16 -34.84 -12.27 -50.23
CA SER A 16 -33.95 -11.11 -50.19
C SER A 16 -32.87 -11.27 -51.25
N LYS A 17 -32.60 -10.21 -52.02
CA LYS A 17 -31.54 -10.21 -53.04
C LYS A 17 -30.13 -10.03 -52.45
N VAL A 18 -30.02 -9.45 -51.24
CA VAL A 18 -28.73 -9.07 -50.63
C VAL A 18 -28.28 -10.07 -49.56
N ALA A 19 -29.21 -10.59 -48.77
CA ALA A 19 -28.93 -11.57 -47.70
C ALA A 19 -30.02 -12.66 -47.68
N PRO A 20 -30.02 -13.58 -48.66
CA PRO A 20 -31.06 -14.60 -48.79
C PRO A 20 -30.97 -15.70 -47.74
N PHE A 21 -29.86 -15.86 -47.03
CA PHE A 21 -29.68 -16.94 -46.04
C PHE A 21 -29.85 -16.40 -44.63
N GLN A 22 -30.60 -17.11 -43.79
CA GLN A 22 -30.84 -16.75 -42.40
C GLN A 22 -30.54 -17.92 -41.48
N LEU A 23 -29.69 -17.67 -40.49
CA LEU A 23 -29.50 -18.52 -39.33
C LEU A 23 -30.39 -18.04 -38.19
N ARG A 24 -30.99 -18.96 -37.45
CA ARG A 24 -31.77 -18.68 -36.26
C ARG A 24 -31.36 -19.63 -35.15
N TRP A 25 -31.43 -19.18 -33.91
CA TRP A 25 -31.24 -20.03 -32.74
C TRP A 25 -32.02 -19.47 -31.55
N ARG A 26 -32.19 -20.29 -30.51
CA ARG A 26 -32.90 -19.95 -29.28
C ARG A 26 -31.97 -20.08 -28.09
N VAL A 27 -32.05 -19.15 -27.14
CA VAL A 27 -31.35 -19.19 -25.85
C VAL A 27 -32.35 -18.89 -24.74
N ALA A 28 -32.52 -19.81 -23.79
CA ALA A 28 -33.38 -19.64 -22.61
C ALA A 28 -34.83 -19.20 -22.89
N GLY A 29 -35.37 -19.50 -24.07
CA GLY A 29 -36.71 -19.08 -24.45
C GLY A 29 -36.76 -18.06 -25.59
N ASP A 30 -35.72 -17.25 -25.74
CA ASP A 30 -35.69 -16.11 -26.67
C ASP A 30 -35.05 -16.48 -28.02
N GLU A 31 -35.64 -15.99 -29.12
CA GLU A 31 -35.16 -16.25 -30.47
C GLU A 31 -34.20 -15.16 -30.97
N TYR A 32 -33.08 -15.62 -31.52
CA TYR A 32 -32.04 -14.81 -32.14
C TYR A 32 -31.87 -15.18 -33.60
N GLN A 33 -31.45 -14.23 -34.43
CA GLN A 33 -31.30 -14.44 -35.86
C GLN A 33 -30.20 -13.59 -36.48
N GLU A 34 -29.53 -14.15 -37.49
CA GLU A 34 -28.49 -13.47 -38.26
C GLU A 34 -28.66 -13.78 -39.76
N LYS A 35 -28.33 -12.81 -40.63
CA LYS A 35 -28.60 -12.86 -42.08
C LYS A 35 -27.29 -12.82 -42.86
N PHE A 36 -27.18 -13.60 -43.92
CA PHE A 36 -25.95 -13.80 -44.67
C PHE A 36 -26.19 -13.72 -46.19
N PRO A 37 -25.21 -13.19 -46.97
CA PRO A 37 -25.27 -13.13 -48.42
C PRO A 37 -25.09 -14.51 -49.08
N THR A 38 -24.32 -15.41 -48.46
CA THR A 38 -24.05 -16.76 -48.97
C THR A 38 -24.39 -17.84 -47.96
N LYS A 39 -24.75 -19.03 -48.44
CA LYS A 39 -25.03 -20.20 -47.59
C LYS A 39 -23.79 -20.60 -46.79
N THR A 40 -22.61 -20.55 -47.42
CA THR A 40 -21.33 -20.91 -46.81
C THR A 40 -21.03 -20.08 -45.56
N LEU A 41 -21.27 -18.76 -45.59
CA LEU A 41 -21.07 -17.89 -44.41
C LEU A 41 -22.06 -18.23 -43.29
N ALA A 42 -23.32 -18.51 -43.63
CA ALA A 42 -24.32 -18.94 -42.66
C ALA A 42 -23.96 -20.32 -42.05
N ASP A 43 -23.43 -21.25 -42.84
CA ASP A 43 -22.99 -22.58 -42.39
C ASP A 43 -21.74 -22.49 -41.50
N ALA A 44 -20.78 -21.62 -41.84
CA ALA A 44 -19.63 -21.35 -40.99
C ALA A 44 -20.06 -20.81 -39.61
N ARG A 45 -20.92 -19.79 -39.59
CA ARG A 45 -21.47 -19.25 -38.34
C ARG A 45 -22.23 -20.29 -37.53
N ARG A 46 -23.05 -21.10 -38.19
CA ARG A 46 -23.78 -22.19 -37.54
C ARG A 46 -22.84 -23.21 -36.91
N ALA A 47 -21.72 -23.52 -37.56
CA ALA A 47 -20.71 -24.43 -37.03
C ALA A 47 -20.01 -23.86 -35.78
N GLU A 48 -19.74 -22.55 -35.74
CA GLU A 48 -19.19 -21.86 -34.56
C GLU A 48 -20.12 -22.01 -33.34
N LEU A 49 -21.41 -21.66 -33.50
CA LEU A 49 -22.40 -21.75 -32.42
C LEU A 49 -22.60 -23.20 -31.94
N LEU A 50 -22.63 -24.16 -32.88
CA LEU A 50 -22.71 -25.59 -32.53
C LEU A 50 -21.46 -26.05 -31.78
N THR A 51 -20.28 -25.56 -32.14
CA THR A 51 -19.02 -25.87 -31.46
C THR A 51 -19.02 -25.34 -30.03
N ALA A 52 -19.48 -24.10 -29.81
CA ALA A 52 -19.63 -23.54 -28.46
C ALA A 52 -20.58 -24.39 -27.59
N THR A 53 -21.74 -24.76 -28.15
CA THR A 53 -22.72 -25.64 -27.47
C THR A 53 -22.10 -27.00 -27.12
N ARG A 54 -21.38 -27.63 -28.06
CA ARG A 54 -20.70 -28.93 -27.87
C ARG A 54 -19.59 -28.88 -26.82
N LYS A 55 -18.93 -27.72 -26.67
CA LYS A 55 -17.91 -27.49 -25.63
C LYS A 55 -18.51 -27.27 -24.24
N GLY A 56 -19.85 -27.29 -24.11
CA GLY A 56 -20.51 -26.98 -22.84
C GLY A 56 -20.33 -25.52 -22.44
N GLU A 57 -20.28 -24.61 -23.41
CA GLU A 57 -20.20 -23.18 -23.15
C GLU A 57 -21.60 -22.59 -22.93
N PRO A 58 -21.84 -21.80 -21.87
CA PRO A 58 -23.10 -21.10 -21.69
C PRO A 58 -23.23 -19.94 -22.69
N PHE A 59 -24.48 -19.59 -23.00
CA PHE A 59 -24.83 -18.44 -23.83
C PHE A 59 -25.43 -17.34 -22.96
N ASP A 60 -25.16 -16.09 -23.31
CA ASP A 60 -25.78 -14.94 -22.68
C ASP A 60 -27.23 -14.76 -23.18
N THR A 61 -28.16 -14.60 -22.25
CA THR A 61 -29.60 -14.54 -22.52
C THR A 61 -30.06 -13.21 -23.09
N GLU A 62 -29.25 -12.15 -23.06
CA GLU A 62 -29.62 -10.84 -23.63
C GLU A 62 -29.16 -10.69 -25.07
N THR A 63 -27.97 -11.19 -25.37
CA THR A 63 -27.35 -11.11 -26.70
C THR A 63 -27.57 -12.36 -27.55
N GLY A 64 -27.88 -13.48 -26.90
CA GLY A 64 -28.02 -14.79 -27.53
C GLY A 64 -26.70 -15.40 -27.99
N LEU A 65 -25.55 -14.90 -27.56
CA LEU A 65 -24.24 -15.35 -28.07
C LEU A 65 -23.50 -16.20 -27.04
N PRO A 66 -22.53 -17.03 -27.48
CA PRO A 66 -21.60 -17.68 -26.56
C PRO A 66 -20.91 -16.65 -25.67
N VAL A 67 -20.76 -16.93 -24.38
CA VAL A 67 -20.16 -15.99 -23.43
C VAL A 67 -18.74 -15.58 -23.83
N SER A 68 -17.95 -16.47 -24.45
CA SER A 68 -16.63 -16.14 -25.01
C SER A 68 -16.71 -15.10 -26.12
N GLU A 69 -17.73 -15.17 -26.97
CA GLU A 69 -17.94 -14.22 -28.04
C GLU A 69 -18.44 -12.87 -27.53
N VAL A 70 -19.33 -12.86 -26.53
CA VAL A 70 -19.75 -11.62 -25.85
C VAL A 70 -18.54 -10.92 -25.22
N ARG A 71 -17.62 -11.69 -24.62
CA ARG A 71 -16.36 -11.16 -24.09
C ARG A 71 -15.45 -10.58 -25.16
N GLU A 72 -15.34 -11.23 -26.32
CA GLU A 72 -14.59 -10.71 -27.46
C GLU A 72 -15.25 -9.46 -28.08
N ARG A 73 -16.58 -9.36 -28.04
CA ARG A 73 -17.30 -8.18 -28.50
C ARG A 73 -17.17 -7.01 -27.52
N ASN A 74 -17.14 -7.29 -26.21
CA ASN A 74 -16.93 -6.32 -25.13
C ASN A 74 -15.44 -6.05 -24.86
N ARG A 75 -14.65 -5.88 -25.93
CA ARG A 75 -13.20 -5.62 -25.90
C ARG A 75 -12.86 -4.31 -25.19
N THR A 76 -12.81 -4.37 -23.87
CA THR A 76 -12.35 -3.27 -23.03
C THR A 76 -10.83 -3.25 -23.04
N SER A 77 -10.22 -2.08 -23.32
CA SER A 77 -8.76 -1.92 -23.22
C SER A 77 -8.31 -2.12 -21.78
N TRP A 78 -7.15 -2.75 -21.57
CA TRP A 78 -6.54 -2.86 -20.24
C TRP A 78 -6.41 -1.48 -19.59
N TYR A 79 -6.05 -0.48 -20.38
CA TYR A 79 -5.88 0.88 -19.91
C TYR A 79 -7.18 1.47 -19.34
N ALA A 80 -8.29 1.38 -20.08
CA ALA A 80 -9.60 1.82 -19.60
C ALA A 80 -10.02 1.08 -18.32
N HIS A 81 -9.86 -0.25 -18.30
CA HIS A 81 -10.18 -1.08 -17.13
C HIS A 81 -9.35 -0.72 -15.90
N ALA A 82 -8.03 -0.53 -16.05
CA ALA A 82 -7.13 -0.16 -14.97
C ALA A 82 -7.44 1.25 -14.42
N ARG A 83 -7.83 2.19 -15.29
CA ARG A 83 -8.30 3.52 -14.86
C ARG A 83 -9.61 3.44 -14.07
N ALA A 84 -10.57 2.64 -14.53
CA ALA A 84 -11.81 2.40 -13.79
C ALA A 84 -11.54 1.76 -12.41
N HIS A 85 -10.58 0.84 -12.33
CA HIS A 85 -10.15 0.27 -11.04
C HIS A 85 -9.58 1.32 -10.09
N ALA A 86 -8.67 2.17 -10.59
CA ALA A 86 -8.08 3.25 -9.79
C ALA A 86 -9.14 4.23 -9.30
N ALA A 87 -10.08 4.62 -10.17
CA ALA A 87 -11.21 5.48 -9.83
C ALA A 87 -12.14 4.84 -8.78
N ARG A 88 -12.51 3.56 -8.94
CA ARG A 88 -13.36 2.83 -7.97
C ARG A 88 -12.71 2.75 -6.59
N LYS A 89 -11.38 2.61 -6.52
CA LYS A 89 -10.65 2.55 -5.25
C LYS A 89 -10.44 3.93 -4.61
N TRP A 90 -10.46 5.00 -5.38
CA TRP A 90 -10.15 6.35 -4.90
C TRP A 90 -10.95 6.76 -3.67
N PRO A 91 -12.31 6.64 -3.63
CA PRO A 91 -13.10 7.14 -2.51
C PRO A 91 -12.88 6.39 -1.20
N THR A 92 -12.26 5.20 -1.21
CA THR A 92 -12.09 4.36 -0.01
C THR A 92 -10.63 4.10 0.36
N ALA A 93 -9.69 4.31 -0.57
CA ALA A 93 -8.27 4.14 -0.33
C ALA A 93 -7.66 5.38 0.35
N ALA A 94 -6.82 5.17 1.38
CA ALA A 94 -5.99 6.26 1.88
C ALA A 94 -5.03 6.76 0.79
N ALA A 95 -4.61 8.02 0.85
CA ALA A 95 -3.81 8.67 -0.17
C ALA A 95 -2.49 7.94 -0.48
N LYS A 96 -1.77 7.46 0.55
CA LYS A 96 -0.58 6.61 0.36
C LYS A 96 -0.92 5.30 -0.37
N HIS A 97 -2.12 4.75 -0.14
CA HIS A 97 -2.61 3.59 -0.85
C HIS A 97 -3.04 3.94 -2.29
N ARG A 98 -3.67 5.10 -2.54
CA ARG A 98 -3.97 5.62 -3.89
C ARG A 98 -2.69 5.72 -4.73
N ALA A 99 -1.65 6.37 -4.19
CA ALA A 99 -0.33 6.45 -4.80
C ALA A 99 0.26 5.05 -5.08
N SER A 100 0.16 4.12 -4.12
CA SER A 100 0.63 2.75 -4.32
C SER A 100 -0.16 1.98 -5.40
N ILE A 101 -1.47 2.23 -5.54
CA ILE A 101 -2.29 1.62 -6.59
C ILE A 101 -1.79 2.13 -7.94
N ALA A 102 -1.66 3.46 -8.08
CA ALA A 102 -1.16 4.07 -9.30
C ALA A 102 0.25 3.62 -9.68
N GLU A 103 1.18 3.53 -8.71
CA GLU A 103 2.53 3.00 -8.94
C GLU A 103 2.47 1.57 -9.50
N SER A 104 1.65 0.72 -8.89
CA SER A 104 1.55 -0.69 -9.27
C SER A 104 0.90 -0.87 -10.65
N LEU A 105 -0.16 -0.12 -10.94
CA LEU A 105 -0.82 -0.12 -12.25
C LEU A 105 0.06 0.48 -13.33
N THR A 106 0.88 1.49 -13.01
CA THR A 106 1.88 2.06 -13.93
C THR A 106 2.86 0.97 -14.38
N VAL A 107 3.48 0.26 -13.43
CA VAL A 107 4.45 -0.79 -13.74
C VAL A 107 3.79 -1.93 -14.51
N ALA A 108 2.58 -2.34 -14.13
CA ALA A 108 1.84 -3.38 -14.85
C ALA A 108 1.48 -2.98 -16.29
N THR A 109 1.02 -1.73 -16.49
CA THR A 109 0.63 -1.20 -17.79
C THR A 109 1.83 -1.05 -18.71
N MET A 110 2.96 -0.55 -18.20
CA MET A 110 4.21 -0.46 -18.97
C MET A 110 4.71 -1.83 -19.45
N ALA A 111 4.49 -2.89 -18.67
CA ALA A 111 4.83 -4.27 -19.01
C ALA A 111 3.87 -4.91 -20.03
N LEU A 112 2.60 -4.46 -20.05
CA LEU A 112 1.58 -4.95 -20.99
C LEU A 112 1.67 -4.24 -22.35
N CYS A 113 2.04 -2.97 -22.37
CA CYS A 113 2.21 -2.22 -23.61
C CYS A 113 3.44 -2.74 -24.39
N PRO A 114 3.34 -2.83 -25.73
CA PRO A 114 4.41 -3.34 -26.57
C PRO A 114 5.70 -2.51 -26.46
N ALA A 115 6.83 -3.18 -26.66
CA ALA A 115 8.09 -2.53 -26.99
C ALA A 115 8.12 -2.33 -28.51
N GLY A 116 8.40 -1.12 -28.99
CA GLY A 116 8.42 -0.87 -30.43
C GLY A 116 8.45 0.59 -30.85
N LYS A 117 8.39 0.79 -32.17
CA LYS A 117 8.44 2.11 -32.83
C LYS A 117 7.31 3.00 -32.32
N GLY A 118 7.65 4.23 -31.94
CA GLY A 118 6.69 5.21 -31.43
C GLY A 118 6.35 5.07 -29.95
N ARG A 119 6.95 4.13 -29.21
CA ARG A 119 6.82 4.08 -27.75
C ARG A 119 7.46 5.33 -27.13
N PRO A 120 6.74 6.09 -26.27
CA PRO A 120 7.32 7.19 -25.53
C PRO A 120 8.48 6.74 -24.63
N ALA A 121 9.38 7.66 -24.29
CA ALA A 121 10.44 7.40 -23.33
C ALA A 121 9.85 6.90 -21.99
N ASP A 122 10.54 5.93 -21.37
CA ASP A 122 10.02 5.21 -20.21
C ASP A 122 9.76 6.11 -18.99
N ASP A 123 10.51 7.21 -18.84
CA ASP A 123 10.29 8.22 -17.81
C ASP A 123 9.01 9.04 -18.07
N VAL A 124 8.77 9.46 -19.30
CA VAL A 124 7.56 10.17 -19.72
C VAL A 124 6.34 9.27 -19.58
N LEU A 125 6.43 8.02 -20.06
CA LEU A 125 5.35 7.04 -19.96
C LEU A 125 4.98 6.76 -18.51
N ARG A 126 5.99 6.57 -17.65
CA ARG A 126 5.79 6.36 -16.22
C ARG A 126 5.16 7.58 -15.55
N ARG A 127 5.64 8.79 -15.87
CA ARG A 127 5.10 10.04 -15.31
C ARG A 127 3.66 10.27 -15.76
N ALA A 128 3.35 10.03 -17.02
CA ALA A 128 2.01 10.11 -17.59
C ALA A 128 1.04 9.14 -16.89
N LEU A 129 1.41 7.86 -16.79
CA LEU A 129 0.56 6.84 -16.15
C LEU A 129 0.38 7.10 -14.65
N TYR A 130 1.46 7.41 -13.94
CA TYR A 130 1.43 7.58 -12.48
C TYR A 130 0.73 8.87 -12.07
N GLN A 131 1.09 10.01 -12.68
CA GLN A 131 0.58 11.31 -12.23
C GLN A 131 -0.79 11.65 -12.82
N TRP A 132 -1.19 11.05 -13.94
CA TRP A 132 -2.40 11.44 -14.67
C TRP A 132 -3.37 10.27 -14.85
N ALA A 133 -2.97 9.19 -15.52
CA ALA A 133 -3.92 8.13 -15.85
C ALA A 133 -4.52 7.44 -14.62
N PHE A 134 -3.68 7.10 -13.65
CA PHE A 134 -4.09 6.37 -12.44
C PHE A 134 -4.26 7.29 -11.21
N ASN A 135 -4.29 8.60 -11.43
CA ASN A 135 -4.62 9.59 -10.43
C ASN A 135 -6.04 10.12 -10.66
N ALA A 136 -7.03 9.49 -10.02
CA ALA A 136 -8.43 9.86 -10.20
C ALA A 136 -8.74 11.29 -9.72
N GLY A 137 -7.96 11.84 -8.78
CA GLY A 137 -8.07 13.23 -8.34
C GLY A 137 -7.71 14.27 -9.41
N ARG A 138 -7.13 13.85 -10.54
CA ARG A 138 -6.78 14.71 -11.67
C ARG A 138 -7.57 14.44 -12.95
N HIS A 139 -8.61 13.60 -12.90
CA HIS A 139 -9.38 13.23 -14.09
C HIS A 139 -10.03 14.41 -14.83
N GLY A 140 -10.28 15.55 -14.15
CA GLY A 140 -10.78 16.78 -14.77
C GLY A 140 -9.71 17.79 -15.18
N GLN A 141 -8.43 17.45 -15.08
CA GLN A 141 -7.31 18.33 -15.44
C GLN A 141 -6.61 17.81 -16.69
N GLU A 142 -6.13 18.73 -17.52
CA GLU A 142 -5.43 18.37 -18.74
C GLU A 142 -3.94 18.09 -18.46
N PRO A 143 -3.41 16.93 -18.88
CA PRO A 143 -1.99 16.65 -18.76
C PRO A 143 -1.15 17.56 -19.69
N PRO A 144 0.10 17.86 -19.34
CA PRO A 144 1.01 18.52 -20.27
C PRO A 144 1.19 17.68 -21.54
N GLU A 145 1.58 18.35 -22.63
CA GLU A 145 1.54 17.78 -23.99
C GLU A 145 2.31 16.45 -24.13
N ALA A 146 3.47 16.33 -23.47
CA ALA A 146 4.27 15.11 -23.52
C ALA A 146 3.55 13.92 -22.87
N GLU A 147 2.93 14.12 -21.72
CA GLU A 147 2.13 13.13 -21.02
C GLU A 147 0.85 12.81 -21.79
N ALA A 148 0.16 13.82 -22.34
CA ALA A 148 -1.02 13.64 -23.17
C ALA A 148 -0.74 12.73 -24.37
N LYS A 149 0.34 13.00 -25.11
CA LYS A 149 0.82 12.17 -26.23
C LYS A 149 1.16 10.75 -25.78
N ALA A 150 1.77 10.59 -24.61
CA ALA A 150 2.09 9.28 -24.06
C ALA A 150 0.83 8.49 -23.67
N LEU A 151 -0.17 9.12 -23.06
CA LEU A 151 -1.44 8.47 -22.73
C LEU A 151 -2.24 8.09 -23.99
N ALA A 152 -2.25 8.94 -25.01
CA ALA A 152 -2.85 8.62 -26.31
C ALA A 152 -2.14 7.47 -27.02
N TRP A 153 -0.83 7.30 -26.81
CA TRP A 153 -0.11 6.11 -27.26
C TRP A 153 -0.54 4.87 -26.46
N VAL A 154 -0.68 4.96 -25.13
CA VAL A 154 -1.13 3.83 -24.30
C VAL A 154 -2.53 3.38 -24.69
N GLU A 155 -3.49 4.30 -24.86
CA GLU A 155 -4.87 3.96 -25.26
C GLU A 155 -4.90 3.13 -26.55
N ARG A 156 -4.04 3.45 -27.52
CA ARG A 156 -3.95 2.75 -28.80
C ARG A 156 -3.20 1.42 -28.76
N ASN A 157 -2.30 1.24 -27.79
CA ASN A 157 -1.35 0.11 -27.78
C ASN A 157 -1.52 -0.84 -26.59
N ALA A 158 -2.32 -0.48 -25.58
CA ALA A 158 -2.63 -1.38 -24.49
C ALA A 158 -3.47 -2.56 -25.01
N PRO A 159 -3.17 -3.80 -24.59
CA PRO A 159 -3.96 -4.96 -25.02
C PRO A 159 -5.39 -4.88 -24.46
N ALA A 160 -6.30 -5.67 -25.03
CA ALA A 160 -7.61 -5.85 -24.42
C ALA A 160 -7.49 -6.68 -23.14
N VAL A 161 -8.41 -6.49 -22.20
CA VAL A 161 -8.45 -7.26 -20.94
C VAL A 161 -8.52 -8.77 -21.21
N VAL A 162 -9.30 -9.19 -22.20
CA VAL A 162 -9.42 -10.60 -22.61
C VAL A 162 -8.08 -11.20 -23.02
N ASP A 163 -7.17 -10.40 -23.60
CA ASP A 163 -5.87 -10.89 -24.04
C ASP A 163 -4.91 -11.16 -22.85
N LEU A 164 -5.32 -10.84 -21.60
CA LEU A 164 -4.63 -11.24 -20.37
C LEU A 164 -5.07 -12.62 -19.87
N ASP A 165 -6.03 -13.28 -20.51
CA ASP A 165 -6.34 -14.71 -20.29
C ASP A 165 -5.24 -15.64 -20.84
N ASN A 166 -3.97 -15.24 -20.66
CA ASN A 166 -2.78 -15.92 -21.14
C ASN A 166 -1.71 -15.95 -20.04
N ALA A 167 -1.39 -17.15 -19.56
CA ALA A 167 -0.44 -17.35 -18.47
C ALA A 167 0.98 -16.82 -18.80
N LYS A 168 1.43 -16.94 -20.06
CA LYS A 168 2.75 -16.44 -20.50
C LYS A 168 2.82 -14.92 -20.41
N ARG A 169 1.76 -14.23 -20.86
CA ARG A 169 1.69 -12.76 -20.76
C ARG A 169 1.65 -12.30 -19.31
N VAL A 170 0.87 -12.96 -18.46
CA VAL A 170 0.78 -12.62 -17.03
C VAL A 170 2.11 -12.88 -16.30
N ARG A 171 2.83 -13.96 -16.66
CA ARG A 171 4.18 -14.21 -16.14
C ARG A 171 5.14 -13.06 -16.47
N ALA A 172 5.15 -12.57 -17.71
CA ALA A 172 6.00 -11.43 -18.10
C ALA A 172 5.69 -10.16 -17.29
N VAL A 173 4.40 -9.92 -16.97
CA VAL A 173 4.01 -8.81 -16.09
C VAL A 173 4.58 -9.01 -14.67
N LEU A 174 4.50 -10.22 -14.12
CA LEU A 174 5.05 -10.52 -12.79
C LEU A 174 6.57 -10.34 -12.74
N GLU A 175 7.30 -10.75 -13.78
CA GLU A 175 8.74 -10.51 -13.92
C GLU A 175 9.09 -9.02 -13.91
N HIS A 176 8.27 -8.19 -14.55
CA HIS A 176 8.46 -6.74 -14.54
C HIS A 176 8.13 -6.14 -13.17
N LEU A 177 7.07 -6.60 -12.50
CA LEU A 177 6.71 -6.14 -11.14
C LEU A 177 7.78 -6.51 -10.10
N ALA A 178 8.49 -7.61 -10.32
CA ALA A 178 9.58 -8.11 -9.47
C ALA A 178 10.89 -7.34 -9.64
N LYS A 179 10.97 -6.38 -10.57
CA LYS A 179 12.17 -5.56 -10.81
C LYS A 179 11.96 -4.10 -10.41
N ARG A 180 13.07 -3.44 -10.13
CA ARG A 180 13.21 -2.00 -9.97
C ARG A 180 13.55 -1.36 -11.32
N GLN A 181 13.54 -0.03 -11.38
CA GLN A 181 13.91 0.72 -12.59
C GLN A 181 15.37 0.48 -13.03
N ASP A 182 16.26 0.15 -12.09
CA ASP A 182 17.65 -0.22 -12.33
C ASP A 182 17.82 -1.71 -12.73
N GLY A 183 16.73 -2.42 -12.98
CA GLY A 183 16.73 -3.84 -13.34
C GLY A 183 16.96 -4.80 -12.18
N LYS A 184 17.34 -4.32 -10.99
CA LYS A 184 17.59 -5.15 -9.80
C LYS A 184 16.27 -5.67 -9.20
N PRO A 185 16.31 -6.75 -8.40
CA PRO A 185 15.12 -7.25 -7.71
C PRO A 185 14.45 -6.17 -6.83
N ALA A 186 13.12 -6.09 -6.91
CA ALA A 186 12.32 -5.30 -5.99
C ALA A 186 12.30 -5.95 -4.61
N ALA A 187 12.23 -5.12 -3.56
CA ALA A 187 12.03 -5.63 -2.20
C ALA A 187 10.76 -6.49 -2.12
N ALA A 188 10.80 -7.55 -1.32
CA ALA A 188 9.70 -8.52 -1.18
C ALA A 188 8.34 -7.84 -0.92
N ASN A 189 8.29 -6.87 0.00
CA ASN A 189 7.08 -6.13 0.32
C ASN A 189 6.59 -5.25 -0.84
N THR A 190 7.50 -4.70 -1.66
CA THR A 190 7.14 -3.95 -2.86
C THR A 190 6.52 -4.87 -3.91
N PHE A 191 7.11 -6.04 -4.15
CA PHE A 191 6.54 -7.04 -5.05
C PHE A 191 5.17 -7.55 -4.58
N ARG A 192 5.05 -7.95 -3.31
CA ARG A 192 3.80 -8.41 -2.69
C ARG A 192 2.68 -7.37 -2.87
N ARG A 193 2.97 -6.08 -2.63
CA ARG A 193 2.04 -4.97 -2.83
C ARG A 193 1.61 -4.81 -4.28
N ARG A 194 2.58 -4.76 -5.21
CA ARG A 194 2.32 -4.64 -6.65
C ARG A 194 1.46 -5.79 -7.18
N ARG A 195 1.81 -7.02 -6.82
CA ARG A 195 1.03 -8.24 -7.16
C ARG A 195 -0.38 -8.18 -6.58
N ALA A 196 -0.56 -7.71 -5.34
CA ALA A 196 -1.88 -7.58 -4.74
C ALA A 196 -2.78 -6.57 -5.47
N VAL A 197 -2.22 -5.42 -5.90
CA VAL A 197 -2.95 -4.44 -6.72
C VAL A 197 -3.34 -5.03 -8.08
N LEU A 198 -2.41 -5.66 -8.78
CA LEU A 198 -2.71 -6.34 -10.06
C LEU A 198 -3.81 -7.39 -9.88
N SER A 199 -3.72 -8.20 -8.82
CA SER A 199 -4.71 -9.22 -8.51
C SER A 199 -6.10 -8.64 -8.22
N ASN A 200 -6.19 -7.50 -7.50
CA ASN A 200 -7.44 -6.77 -7.30
C ASN A 200 -8.02 -6.23 -8.62
N CYS A 201 -7.16 -5.71 -9.50
CA CYS A 201 -7.57 -5.18 -10.80
C CYS A 201 -8.10 -6.31 -11.71
N LEU A 202 -7.47 -7.49 -11.71
CA LEU A 202 -7.93 -8.64 -12.47
C LEU A 202 -9.19 -9.28 -11.87
N ARG A 203 -9.36 -9.26 -10.54
CA ARG A 203 -10.64 -9.65 -9.92
C ARG A 203 -11.80 -8.77 -10.37
N LEU A 204 -11.56 -7.46 -10.50
CA LEU A 204 -12.57 -6.54 -11.05
C LEU A 204 -12.94 -6.90 -12.50
N ALA A 205 -11.97 -7.36 -13.31
CA ALA A 205 -12.26 -7.83 -14.67
C ALA A 205 -13.13 -9.10 -14.67
N VAL A 206 -12.93 -9.99 -13.71
CA VAL A 206 -13.80 -11.18 -13.52
C VAL A 206 -15.21 -10.76 -13.05
N GLU A 207 -15.31 -9.81 -12.13
CA GLU A 207 -16.60 -9.25 -11.67
C GLU A 207 -17.39 -8.59 -12.80
N HIS A 208 -16.71 -8.00 -13.78
CA HIS A 208 -17.31 -7.45 -15.00
C HIS A 208 -17.37 -8.45 -16.15
N GLU A 209 -17.14 -9.73 -15.87
CA GLU A 209 -17.19 -10.85 -16.82
C GLU A 209 -16.26 -10.70 -18.04
N LEU A 210 -15.29 -9.78 -18.00
CA LEU A 210 -14.26 -9.59 -19.03
C LEU A 210 -13.21 -10.72 -19.04
N LEU A 211 -13.10 -11.46 -17.95
CA LEU A 211 -12.25 -12.64 -17.80
C LEU A 211 -13.03 -13.80 -17.15
N PRO A 212 -12.82 -15.06 -17.57
CA PRO A 212 -13.45 -16.23 -16.95
C PRO A 212 -12.95 -16.48 -15.52
N GLY A 213 -11.76 -16.00 -15.19
CA GLY A 213 -11.14 -16.18 -13.88
C GLY A 213 -9.86 -15.37 -13.79
N ASN A 214 -9.29 -15.25 -12.58
CA ASN A 214 -8.08 -14.45 -12.41
C ASN A 214 -6.85 -15.22 -12.92
N PRO A 215 -6.20 -14.77 -14.00
CA PRO A 215 -5.15 -15.53 -14.68
C PRO A 215 -3.87 -15.67 -13.85
N LEU A 216 -3.71 -14.87 -12.77
CA LEU A 216 -2.59 -15.00 -11.84
C LEU A 216 -2.55 -16.35 -11.11
N HIS A 217 -3.69 -17.02 -10.95
CA HIS A 217 -3.73 -18.34 -10.29
C HIS A 217 -3.13 -19.45 -11.16
N ARG A 218 -3.03 -19.25 -12.48
CA ARG A 218 -2.40 -20.20 -13.42
C ARG A 218 -0.89 -20.03 -13.52
N VAL A 219 -0.31 -19.03 -12.86
CA VAL A 219 1.13 -18.77 -12.89
C VAL A 219 1.75 -19.17 -11.56
N HIS A 220 2.53 -20.26 -11.56
CA HIS A 220 3.36 -20.62 -10.42
C HIS A 220 4.48 -19.58 -10.24
N TRP A 221 4.51 -18.95 -9.07
CA TRP A 221 5.45 -17.88 -8.73
C TRP A 221 5.83 -17.94 -7.26
N GLU A 222 7.12 -18.18 -6.98
CA GLU A 222 7.65 -18.10 -5.62
C GLU A 222 7.69 -16.64 -5.16
N THR A 223 6.88 -16.32 -4.16
CA THR A 223 6.84 -14.97 -3.61
C THR A 223 8.03 -14.78 -2.67
N PRO A 224 8.89 -13.76 -2.87
CA PRO A 224 10.02 -13.53 -1.98
C PRO A 224 9.57 -13.42 -0.52
N LYS A 225 10.33 -14.05 0.37
CA LYS A 225 10.14 -13.90 1.82
C LYS A 225 10.48 -12.46 2.21
N ALA A 226 9.56 -11.79 2.86
CA ALA A 226 9.84 -10.51 3.48
C ALA A 226 10.51 -10.77 4.83
N VAL A 227 11.45 -9.92 5.22
CA VAL A 227 11.90 -9.89 6.62
C VAL A 227 10.72 -9.42 7.45
N GLU A 228 10.27 -10.30 8.34
CA GLU A 228 9.11 -10.07 9.22
C GLU A 228 9.53 -9.88 10.68
N GLU A 229 10.83 -9.87 10.93
CA GLU A 229 11.45 -9.77 12.26
C GLU A 229 12.37 -8.55 12.33
N LEU A 230 12.46 -7.95 13.52
CA LEU A 230 13.40 -6.89 13.84
C LEU A 230 14.83 -7.40 13.81
N ASP A 231 15.71 -6.70 13.10
CA ASP A 231 17.15 -6.87 13.26
C ASP A 231 17.57 -6.22 14.58
N VAL A 232 17.87 -7.03 15.61
CA VAL A 232 18.26 -6.54 16.93
C VAL A 232 19.49 -5.63 16.92
N ARG A 233 20.33 -5.70 15.87
CA ARG A 233 21.49 -4.80 15.69
C ARG A 233 21.09 -3.36 15.36
N SER A 234 19.85 -3.14 14.93
CA SER A 234 19.29 -1.81 14.69
C SER A 234 18.89 -1.08 15.98
N VAL A 235 18.72 -1.81 17.09
CA VAL A 235 18.21 -1.29 18.36
C VAL A 235 19.31 -0.55 19.12
N ALA A 236 19.14 0.76 19.27
CA ALA A 236 20.03 1.59 20.08
C ALA A 236 19.79 1.41 21.59
N THR A 237 20.88 1.34 22.36
CA THR A 237 20.83 1.38 23.82
C THR A 237 20.44 2.78 24.33
N PRO A 238 20.01 2.93 25.60
CA PRO A 238 19.77 4.25 26.20
C PRO A 238 20.97 5.21 26.13
N SER A 239 22.20 4.70 26.29
CA SER A 239 23.40 5.54 26.16
C SER A 239 23.64 5.99 24.72
N GLN A 240 23.49 5.10 23.74
CA GLN A 240 23.61 5.44 22.32
C GLN A 240 22.53 6.42 21.88
N ALA A 241 21.30 6.25 22.34
CA ALA A 241 20.20 7.16 22.03
C ALA A 241 20.48 8.57 22.57
N ARG A 242 20.97 8.70 23.82
CA ARG A 242 21.40 10.00 24.37
C ARG A 242 22.50 10.64 23.54
N ALA A 243 23.56 9.90 23.20
CA ALA A 243 24.65 10.40 22.37
C ALA A 243 24.17 10.88 20.99
N LEU A 244 23.23 10.15 20.37
CA LEU A 244 22.59 10.57 19.12
C LEU A 244 21.78 11.86 19.27
N LEU A 245 21.00 12.00 20.35
CA LEU A 245 20.25 13.23 20.63
C LEU A 245 21.18 14.43 20.90
N ASP A 246 22.29 14.21 21.59
CA ASP A 246 23.31 15.26 21.82
C ASP A 246 23.98 15.69 20.51
N ALA A 247 24.30 14.73 19.64
CA ALA A 247 24.83 15.01 18.30
C ALA A 247 23.80 15.69 17.38
N VAL A 248 22.50 15.47 17.58
CA VAL A 248 21.45 16.28 16.94
C VAL A 248 21.50 17.72 17.46
N ARG A 249 21.55 17.91 18.78
CA ARG A 249 21.59 19.24 19.41
C ARG A 249 22.76 20.09 18.90
N ALA A 250 23.91 19.46 18.69
CA ALA A 250 25.13 20.11 18.20
C ALA A 250 25.08 20.56 16.72
N GLN A 251 23.97 20.38 16.00
CA GLN A 251 23.81 20.80 14.60
C GLN A 251 23.16 22.19 14.45
N GLY A 252 23.49 23.11 15.36
CA GLY A 252 22.99 24.48 15.35
C GLY A 252 21.49 24.59 15.70
N PRO A 253 20.85 25.73 15.40
CA PRO A 253 19.47 26.00 15.80
C PRO A 253 18.47 24.96 15.30
N ARG A 254 18.68 24.46 14.07
CA ARG A 254 17.79 23.44 13.49
C ARG A 254 17.92 22.09 14.20
N GLY A 255 19.15 21.71 14.53
CA GLY A 255 19.42 20.52 15.33
C GLY A 255 18.77 20.60 16.70
N ALA A 256 19.01 21.69 17.43
CA ALA A 256 18.41 21.94 18.75
C ALA A 256 16.87 21.82 18.74
N HIS A 257 16.20 22.42 17.76
CA HIS A 257 14.74 22.31 17.59
C HIS A 257 14.25 20.88 17.32
N LEU A 258 15.07 20.02 16.70
CA LEU A 258 14.68 18.63 16.38
C LEU A 258 15.09 17.60 17.44
N VAL A 259 15.77 18.01 18.52
CA VAL A 259 16.10 17.09 19.64
C VAL A 259 14.82 16.48 20.23
N ALA A 260 13.84 17.32 20.58
CA ALA A 260 12.57 16.86 21.13
C ALA A 260 11.78 16.00 20.11
N PHE A 261 11.93 16.27 18.81
CA PHE A 261 11.34 15.45 17.75
C PHE A 261 11.83 14.00 17.82
N PHE A 262 13.16 13.78 17.84
CA PHE A 262 13.71 12.42 17.94
C PHE A 262 13.48 11.80 19.32
N ALA A 263 13.49 12.60 20.39
CA ALA A 263 13.20 12.13 21.74
C ALA A 263 11.78 11.57 21.87
N CYS A 264 10.78 12.18 21.23
CA CYS A 264 9.42 11.63 21.17
C CYS A 264 9.37 10.24 20.52
N ILE A 265 10.17 10.02 19.47
CA ILE A 265 10.26 8.70 18.82
C ILE A 265 10.88 7.68 19.78
N TYR A 266 11.96 8.05 20.47
CA TYR A 266 12.73 7.15 21.32
C TYR A 266 12.09 6.85 22.68
N TYR A 267 11.43 7.83 23.32
CA TYR A 267 10.90 7.66 24.68
C TYR A 267 9.40 7.37 24.72
N ALA A 268 8.65 7.70 23.65
CA ALA A 268 7.20 7.48 23.59
C ALA A 268 6.77 6.54 22.47
N ALA A 269 7.73 5.90 21.77
CA ALA A 269 7.49 5.06 20.60
C ALA A 269 6.52 5.73 19.62
N MET A 270 6.71 7.02 19.32
CA MET A 270 5.88 7.72 18.33
C MET A 270 6.35 7.41 16.91
N ARG A 271 5.45 7.47 15.92
CA ARG A 271 5.87 7.49 14.51
C ARG A 271 6.34 8.90 14.14
N PRO A 272 7.32 9.09 13.24
CA PRO A 272 7.73 10.42 12.79
C PRO A 272 6.57 11.30 12.33
N GLU A 273 5.55 10.70 11.70
CA GLU A 273 4.34 11.41 11.25
C GLU A 273 3.37 11.78 12.39
N GLU A 274 3.44 11.09 13.53
CA GLU A 274 2.73 11.51 14.74
C GLU A 274 3.47 12.67 15.41
N VAL A 275 4.80 12.61 15.46
CA VAL A 275 5.63 13.66 16.07
C VAL A 275 5.50 14.97 15.30
N SER A 276 5.52 14.93 13.96
CA SER A 276 5.43 16.15 13.13
C SER A 276 4.12 16.92 13.29
N MET A 277 3.09 16.30 13.89
CA MET A 277 1.78 16.89 14.13
C MET A 277 1.47 17.08 15.61
N LEU A 278 2.40 16.77 16.51
CA LEU A 278 2.20 16.89 17.95
C LEU A 278 1.98 18.37 18.33
N SER A 279 0.89 18.64 19.03
CA SER A 279 0.52 19.97 19.54
C SER A 279 0.58 20.04 21.07
N ALA A 280 0.72 21.26 21.60
CA ALA A 280 0.94 21.48 23.03
C ALA A 280 -0.26 21.06 23.89
N ASP A 281 -1.49 21.19 23.37
CA ASP A 281 -2.73 20.73 24.00
C ASP A 281 -2.80 19.18 24.13
N GLN A 282 -1.94 18.45 23.42
CA GLN A 282 -1.81 17.00 23.55
C GLN A 282 -0.80 16.57 24.61
N CYS A 283 -0.12 17.51 25.26
CA CYS A 283 0.99 17.26 26.16
C CYS A 283 0.62 17.64 27.60
N ASP A 284 0.51 16.64 28.48
CA ASP A 284 0.49 16.82 29.93
C ASP A 284 1.92 16.67 30.46
N LEU A 285 2.51 17.79 30.85
CA LEU A 285 3.94 17.94 31.17
C LEU A 285 4.13 18.48 32.60
N PRO A 286 3.94 17.64 33.64
CA PRO A 286 4.11 18.08 35.01
C PRO A 286 5.56 18.55 35.27
N THR A 287 5.74 19.37 36.30
CA THR A 287 7.07 19.88 36.68
C THR A 287 8.01 18.73 37.09
N GLU A 288 7.45 17.70 37.73
CA GLU A 288 8.17 16.50 38.16
C GLU A 288 7.36 15.23 37.85
N GLY A 289 8.07 14.12 37.64
CA GLY A 289 7.45 12.82 37.45
C GLY A 289 7.02 12.51 36.01
N TRP A 290 6.09 11.57 35.88
CA TRP A 290 5.62 11.06 34.59
C TRP A 290 4.58 11.98 33.98
N GLY A 291 4.73 12.26 32.69
CA GLY A 291 3.73 13.00 31.91
C GLY A 291 2.88 12.09 31.05
N ARG A 292 2.09 12.69 30.17
CA ARG A 292 1.23 11.96 29.24
C ARG A 292 1.10 12.69 27.90
N LEU A 293 1.12 11.90 26.82
CA LEU A 293 0.77 12.37 25.48
C LEU A 293 -0.58 11.80 25.05
N LEU A 294 -1.44 12.65 24.49
CA LEU A 294 -2.75 12.29 23.95
C LEU A 294 -2.68 12.18 22.43
N LEU A 295 -2.25 11.01 21.94
CA LEU A 295 -1.98 10.82 20.52
C LEU A 295 -3.28 10.49 19.76
N ALA A 296 -3.76 11.46 18.98
CA ALA A 296 -4.73 11.23 17.91
C ALA A 296 -4.02 10.60 16.69
N GLY A 297 -4.70 9.74 15.94
CA GLY A 297 -4.10 8.89 14.89
C GLY A 297 -3.14 9.61 13.92
N ALA A 298 -2.08 8.91 13.51
CA ALA A 298 -1.03 9.39 12.60
C ALA A 298 -1.57 9.92 11.26
N ARG A 299 -1.01 11.03 10.76
CA ARG A 299 -1.28 11.60 9.42
C ARG A 299 -0.14 11.25 8.46
N PRO A 300 -0.17 10.12 7.73
CA PRO A 300 0.89 9.81 6.78
C PRO A 300 0.96 10.90 5.69
N GLN A 301 2.11 11.56 5.58
CA GLN A 301 2.37 12.52 4.51
C GLN A 301 2.32 11.83 3.15
N VAL A 302 1.72 12.50 2.17
CA VAL A 302 1.60 12.06 0.79
C VAL A 302 1.57 13.29 -0.10
N GLY A 303 2.09 13.20 -1.34
CA GLY A 303 2.01 14.33 -2.25
C GLY A 303 0.56 14.82 -2.38
N SER A 304 0.34 16.13 -2.37
CA SER A 304 -0.99 16.76 -2.41
C SER A 304 -1.86 16.26 -3.55
N ALA A 305 -1.24 15.91 -4.68
CA ALA A 305 -1.87 15.29 -5.82
C ALA A 305 -2.64 13.98 -5.52
N TRP A 306 -2.43 13.36 -4.35
CA TRP A 306 -3.05 12.10 -3.93
C TRP A 306 -4.08 12.26 -2.82
N THR A 307 -4.38 13.49 -2.42
CA THR A 307 -5.34 13.85 -1.37
C THR A 307 -6.59 14.44 -1.99
N ASP A 308 -7.73 14.34 -1.29
CA ASP A 308 -9.00 14.88 -1.80
C ASP A 308 -9.06 16.41 -1.66
N ASP A 309 -8.31 16.99 -0.71
CA ASP A 309 -8.31 18.43 -0.39
C ASP A 309 -7.04 19.18 -0.87
N GLY A 310 -6.16 18.50 -1.61
CA GLY A 310 -4.94 19.11 -2.15
C GLY A 310 -3.88 19.45 -1.10
N LYS A 311 -4.01 18.97 0.15
CA LYS A 311 -3.01 19.17 1.20
C LYS A 311 -1.89 18.12 1.12
N PRO A 312 -0.66 18.36 1.60
CA PRO A 312 0.43 17.37 1.57
C PRO A 312 0.24 16.21 2.58
N TYR A 313 -0.98 16.02 3.07
CA TYR A 313 -1.38 15.00 4.03
C TYR A 313 -2.88 14.71 3.85
N GLU A 314 -3.31 13.48 4.12
CA GLU A 314 -4.74 13.16 4.16
C GLU A 314 -5.15 12.88 5.61
N GLU A 315 -6.24 13.53 6.06
CA GLU A 315 -6.89 13.19 7.31
C GLU A 315 -7.77 11.95 7.08
N ARG A 316 -7.26 10.75 7.42
CA ARG A 316 -8.05 9.52 7.29
C ARG A 316 -7.91 8.54 8.45
N GLN A 317 -8.99 7.80 8.65
CA GLN A 317 -9.16 6.77 9.67
C GLN A 317 -8.09 5.67 9.52
N LEU A 318 -7.44 5.29 10.62
CA LEU A 318 -6.71 4.02 10.65
C LEU A 318 -7.73 2.89 10.49
N LYS A 319 -7.52 2.00 9.52
CA LYS A 319 -8.32 0.77 9.35
C LYS A 319 -8.46 0.05 10.70
N HIS A 320 -9.70 -0.31 11.04
CA HIS A 320 -10.16 -0.97 12.28
C HIS A 320 -10.32 -0.13 13.56
N ARG A 321 -10.25 1.22 13.54
CA ARG A 321 -10.59 2.01 14.73
C ARG A 321 -11.71 3.03 14.50
N ALA A 322 -12.61 3.10 15.48
CA ALA A 322 -13.62 4.15 15.57
C ALA A 322 -12.97 5.54 15.58
N ARG A 323 -13.72 6.50 15.04
CA ARG A 323 -13.31 7.82 14.47
C ARG A 323 -12.41 8.75 15.31
N ARG A 324 -12.09 8.44 16.56
CA ARG A 324 -11.40 9.34 17.51
C ARG A 324 -10.65 8.60 18.63
N ALA A 325 -10.03 7.45 18.35
CA ALA A 325 -9.25 6.75 19.38
C ALA A 325 -7.94 7.52 19.69
N VAL A 326 -8.05 8.55 20.54
CA VAL A 326 -6.90 9.17 21.22
C VAL A 326 -6.30 8.12 22.13
N ARG A 327 -5.03 7.79 21.95
CA ARG A 327 -4.33 6.88 22.87
C ARG A 327 -3.53 7.68 23.88
N PRO A 328 -3.81 7.55 25.20
CA PRO A 328 -2.96 8.11 26.22
C PRO A 328 -1.66 7.28 26.32
N VAL A 329 -0.53 7.93 26.08
CA VAL A 329 0.80 7.35 26.21
C VAL A 329 1.50 7.99 27.41
N PRO A 330 1.74 7.27 28.51
CA PRO A 330 2.55 7.78 29.60
C PRO A 330 3.99 7.98 29.11
N ILE A 331 4.58 9.13 29.43
CA ILE A 331 5.94 9.48 29.02
C ILE A 331 6.85 9.65 30.24
N PRO A 332 8.10 9.14 30.17
CA PRO A 332 9.00 9.18 31.30
C PRO A 332 9.45 10.61 31.62
N PRO A 333 9.89 10.90 32.87
CA PRO A 333 10.32 12.23 33.29
C PRO A 333 11.38 12.87 32.37
N VAL A 334 12.27 12.05 31.81
CA VAL A 334 13.30 12.52 30.85
C VAL A 334 12.68 13.14 29.58
N LEU A 335 11.59 12.58 29.06
CA LEU A 335 10.91 13.15 27.89
C LEU A 335 10.11 14.39 28.28
N VAL A 336 9.51 14.40 29.48
CA VAL A 336 8.81 15.58 30.01
C VAL A 336 9.76 16.78 30.07
N ALA A 337 10.95 16.60 30.66
CA ALA A 337 11.96 17.65 30.75
C ALA A 337 12.40 18.16 29.36
N ILE A 338 12.61 17.26 28.40
CA ILE A 338 12.97 17.63 27.03
C ILE A 338 11.85 18.43 26.34
N LEU A 339 10.59 18.04 26.50
CA LEU A 339 9.45 18.73 25.89
C LEU A 339 9.20 20.10 26.52
N ARG A 340 9.36 20.22 27.84
CA ARG A 340 9.29 21.52 28.54
C ARG A 340 10.39 22.46 28.05
N ALA A 341 11.64 22.00 28.03
CA ALA A 341 12.76 22.79 27.52
C ALA A 341 12.58 23.20 26.05
N HIS A 342 11.95 22.35 25.23
CA HIS A 342 11.59 22.70 23.85
C HIS A 342 10.56 23.82 23.80
N LEU A 343 9.48 23.73 24.58
CA LEU A 343 8.44 24.75 24.63
C LEU A 343 9.00 26.10 25.14
N ASP A 344 9.86 26.07 26.14
CA ASP A 344 10.50 27.28 26.68
C ASP A 344 11.41 27.95 25.64
N ALA A 345 12.16 27.16 24.87
CA ALA A 345 13.12 27.68 23.89
C ALA A 345 12.51 28.08 22.54
N PHE A 346 11.47 27.37 22.08
CA PHE A 346 10.95 27.50 20.71
C PHE A 346 9.46 27.85 20.63
N GLY A 347 8.72 27.75 21.74
CA GLY A 347 7.28 27.94 21.77
C GLY A 347 6.53 26.95 20.87
N THR A 348 5.42 27.40 20.30
CA THR A 348 4.61 26.65 19.35
C THR A 348 4.39 27.43 18.07
N THR A 349 4.03 26.73 17.00
CA THR A 349 3.47 27.39 15.80
C THR A 349 2.14 28.08 16.10
N SER A 350 1.65 28.91 15.18
CA SER A 350 0.32 29.54 15.27
C SER A 350 -0.83 28.54 15.38
N GLU A 351 -0.63 27.30 14.92
CA GLU A 351 -1.59 26.19 15.04
C GLU A 351 -1.33 25.31 16.29
N GLY A 352 -0.50 25.76 17.24
CA GLY A 352 -0.22 25.04 18.48
C GLY A 352 0.72 23.82 18.35
N ARG A 353 1.23 23.53 17.15
CA ARG A 353 2.22 22.44 16.95
C ARG A 353 3.57 22.76 17.57
N LEU A 354 4.22 21.73 18.12
CA LEU A 354 5.57 21.83 18.71
C LEU A 354 6.66 21.97 17.64
N PHE A 355 6.47 21.37 16.46
CA PHE A 355 7.53 21.30 15.44
C PHE A 355 7.08 21.89 14.11
N SER A 356 7.93 22.72 13.52
CA SER A 356 7.75 23.25 12.16
C SER A 356 8.98 23.01 11.28
N ALA A 357 8.79 22.97 9.96
CA ALA A 357 9.88 23.04 8.98
C ALA A 357 10.45 24.47 8.89
N VAL A 358 11.67 24.64 8.38
CA VAL A 358 12.33 25.95 8.25
C VAL A 358 11.48 26.98 7.49
N ARG A 359 10.70 26.54 6.49
CA ARG A 359 9.80 27.39 5.69
C ARG A 359 8.36 27.38 6.17
N GLY A 360 8.12 26.96 7.42
CA GLY A 360 6.78 26.71 7.95
C GLY A 360 6.18 25.37 7.48
N GLY A 361 5.08 24.98 8.11
CA GLY A 361 4.42 23.69 7.90
C GLY A 361 5.10 22.50 8.58
N PRO A 362 4.62 21.26 8.34
CA PRO A 362 5.12 20.07 9.03
C PRO A 362 6.56 19.71 8.65
N VAL A 363 7.31 19.17 9.62
CA VAL A 363 8.67 18.64 9.39
C VAL A 363 8.62 17.52 8.34
N ARG A 364 9.48 17.61 7.32
CA ARG A 364 9.51 16.66 6.20
C ARG A 364 10.51 15.53 6.44
N SER A 365 10.26 14.38 5.84
CA SER A 365 11.12 13.19 5.98
C SER A 365 12.54 13.37 5.46
N GLN A 366 12.70 14.13 4.39
CA GLN A 366 14.02 14.49 3.86
C GLN A 366 14.80 15.34 4.87
N GLU A 367 14.11 16.23 5.56
CA GLU A 367 14.73 17.19 6.48
C GLU A 367 15.22 16.51 7.76
N TYR A 368 14.33 15.82 8.49
CA TYR A 368 14.76 15.09 9.69
C TYR A 368 15.72 13.94 9.33
N GLY A 369 15.61 13.37 8.13
CA GLY A 369 16.51 12.31 7.66
C GLY A 369 17.94 12.80 7.46
N ALA A 370 18.12 14.02 6.94
CA ALA A 370 19.44 14.63 6.79
C ALA A 370 20.11 14.91 8.14
N VAL A 371 19.37 15.51 9.09
CA VAL A 371 19.84 15.79 10.45
C VAL A 371 20.22 14.50 11.19
N TRP A 372 19.40 13.45 11.04
CA TRP A 372 19.67 12.15 11.65
C TRP A 372 20.93 11.48 11.10
N LYS A 373 21.10 11.50 9.76
CA LYS A 373 22.27 10.92 9.11
C LYS A 373 23.56 11.57 9.61
N GLU A 374 23.54 12.88 9.80
CA GLU A 374 24.69 13.62 10.32
C GLU A 374 24.93 13.35 11.81
N ALA A 375 23.87 13.25 12.61
CA ALA A 375 23.99 12.88 14.03
C ALA A 375 24.65 11.50 14.21
N ARG A 376 24.28 10.52 13.38
CA ARG A 376 24.92 9.19 13.38
C ARG A 376 26.42 9.29 13.12
N ARG A 377 26.86 10.09 12.15
CA ARG A 377 28.30 10.24 11.84
C ARG A 377 29.10 10.85 12.97
N LYS A 378 28.47 11.74 13.74
CA LYS A 378 29.11 12.42 14.87
C LYS A 378 29.09 11.60 16.16
N ALA A 379 28.03 10.84 16.41
CA ALA A 379 27.83 10.10 17.66
C ALA A 379 28.37 8.66 17.65
N LEU A 380 28.46 8.03 16.47
CA LEU A 380 28.76 6.61 16.34
C LEU A 380 30.12 6.38 15.68
N THR A 381 30.75 5.25 15.99
CA THR A 381 31.99 4.83 15.32
C THR A 381 31.74 4.53 13.84
N THR A 382 32.79 4.55 13.01
CA THR A 382 32.69 4.21 11.58
C THR A 382 32.03 2.84 11.35
N ALA A 383 32.37 1.85 12.15
CA ALA A 383 31.78 0.51 12.09
C ALA A 383 30.28 0.51 12.45
N GLN A 384 29.88 1.29 13.46
CA GLN A 384 28.49 1.44 13.85
C GLN A 384 27.67 2.23 12.81
N VAL A 385 28.26 3.25 12.17
CA VAL A 385 27.60 3.99 11.07
C VAL A 385 27.32 3.07 9.89
N ALA A 386 28.25 2.16 9.58
CA ALA A 386 28.13 1.16 8.52
C ALA A 386 27.18 -0.01 8.88
N SER A 387 26.83 -0.18 10.16
CA SER A 387 25.91 -1.20 10.61
C SER A 387 24.43 -0.73 10.56
N PRO A 388 23.46 -1.64 10.76
CA PRO A 388 22.05 -1.29 10.87
C PRO A 388 21.69 -0.42 12.08
N LEU A 389 22.64 -0.15 13.00
CA LEU A 389 22.39 0.55 14.27
C LEU A 389 21.77 1.93 14.04
N ALA A 390 20.52 2.08 14.46
CA ALA A 390 19.75 3.31 14.34
C ALA A 390 19.84 3.96 12.95
N ALA A 391 19.86 3.14 11.89
CA ALA A 391 20.11 3.58 10.52
C ALA A 391 19.13 4.66 10.05
N ILE A 392 17.87 4.57 10.48
CA ILE A 392 16.83 5.57 10.23
C ILE A 392 16.17 6.03 11.54
N PRO A 393 15.54 7.22 11.57
CA PRO A 393 14.85 7.70 12.77
C PRO A 393 13.79 6.74 13.31
N TYR A 394 13.14 5.97 12.42
CA TYR A 394 12.13 4.99 12.81
C TYR A 394 12.71 3.87 13.68
N ASP A 395 14.01 3.60 13.63
CA ASP A 395 14.67 2.59 14.46
C ASP A 395 14.67 3.00 15.95
N LEU A 396 14.57 4.30 16.27
CA LEU A 396 14.37 4.75 17.66
C LEU A 396 13.05 4.25 18.24
N ARG A 397 12.02 4.11 17.41
CA ARG A 397 10.74 3.55 17.83
C ARG A 397 10.90 2.07 18.13
N HIS A 398 11.63 1.34 17.28
CA HIS A 398 11.97 -0.06 17.55
C HIS A 398 12.76 -0.18 18.84
N ALA A 399 13.74 0.69 19.08
CA ALA A 399 14.51 0.71 20.30
C ALA A 399 13.64 0.99 21.54
N CYS A 400 12.69 1.92 21.46
CA CYS A 400 11.72 2.20 22.52
C CYS A 400 10.88 0.97 22.89
N VAL A 401 10.26 0.35 21.88
CA VAL A 401 9.41 -0.83 22.07
C VAL A 401 10.23 -2.00 22.60
N SER A 402 11.43 -2.23 22.05
CA SER A 402 12.35 -3.25 22.55
C SER A 402 12.75 -3.00 23.99
N PHE A 403 13.02 -1.74 24.36
CA PHE A 403 13.36 -1.38 25.72
C PHE A 403 12.20 -1.64 26.69
N TRP A 404 10.96 -1.29 26.34
CA TRP A 404 9.79 -1.59 27.18
C TRP A 404 9.61 -3.10 27.42
N LEU A 405 9.70 -3.90 26.35
CA LEU A 405 9.60 -5.36 26.45
C LEU A 405 10.72 -5.92 27.35
N ARG A 406 11.96 -5.51 27.11
CA ARG A 406 13.11 -5.88 27.96
C ARG A 406 13.04 -5.35 29.38
N SER A 407 12.20 -4.35 29.64
CA SER A 407 11.95 -3.85 31.00
C SER A 407 10.81 -4.58 31.70
N GLY A 408 10.25 -5.64 31.09
CA GLY A 408 9.14 -6.41 31.67
C GLY A 408 7.75 -5.82 31.43
N VAL A 409 7.62 -4.79 30.58
CA VAL A 409 6.29 -4.27 30.22
C VAL A 409 5.55 -5.30 29.38
N SER A 410 4.32 -5.65 29.79
CA SER A 410 3.53 -6.69 29.11
C SER A 410 3.32 -6.39 27.62
N LEU A 411 3.13 -7.44 26.81
CA LEU A 411 2.82 -7.30 25.38
C LEU A 411 1.57 -6.46 25.15
N ALA A 412 0.54 -6.61 25.98
CA ALA A 412 -0.70 -5.85 25.89
C ALA A 412 -0.47 -4.35 26.15
N GLU A 413 0.28 -4.02 27.20
CA GLU A 413 0.56 -2.62 27.55
C GLU A 413 1.49 -1.96 26.53
N THR A 414 2.52 -2.68 26.08
CA THR A 414 3.41 -2.25 25.00
C THR A 414 2.64 -2.00 23.71
N ALA A 415 1.73 -2.91 23.33
CA ALA A 415 0.87 -2.77 22.15
C ALA A 415 -0.04 -1.54 22.25
N ARG A 416 -0.65 -1.32 23.43
CA ARG A 416 -1.50 -0.17 23.73
C ARG A 416 -0.74 1.14 23.58
N ARG A 417 0.42 1.29 24.22
CA ARG A 417 1.27 2.50 24.16
C ARG A 417 1.79 2.77 22.76
N ALA A 418 2.36 1.75 22.11
CA ALA A 418 2.90 1.88 20.77
C ALA A 418 1.80 2.07 19.70
N GLY A 419 0.55 1.68 19.96
CA GLY A 419 -0.53 1.79 18.99
C GLY A 419 -0.42 0.75 17.87
N GLN A 420 -0.05 -0.48 18.21
CA GLN A 420 0.02 -1.64 17.30
C GLN A 420 -0.67 -2.87 17.92
N SER A 421 -1.02 -3.87 17.12
CA SER A 421 -1.63 -5.11 17.63
C SER A 421 -0.60 -6.02 18.30
N VAL A 422 -1.02 -6.80 19.30
CA VAL A 422 -0.19 -7.83 19.96
C VAL A 422 0.41 -8.80 18.95
N ALA A 423 -0.36 -9.25 17.94
CA ALA A 423 0.14 -10.13 16.89
C ALA A 423 1.31 -9.53 16.08
N VAL A 424 1.37 -8.21 15.93
CA VAL A 424 2.50 -7.53 15.26
C VAL A 424 3.71 -7.50 16.19
N LEU A 425 3.51 -7.31 17.50
CA LEU A 425 4.60 -7.40 18.47
C LEU A 425 5.23 -8.79 18.48
N GLN A 426 4.42 -9.84 18.59
CA GLN A 426 4.90 -11.21 18.63
C GLN A 426 5.67 -11.58 17.35
N ARG A 427 5.15 -11.22 16.18
CA ARG A 427 5.83 -11.51 14.90
C ARG A 427 7.13 -10.73 14.74
N TYR A 428 7.12 -9.44 15.07
CA TYR A 428 8.24 -8.54 14.72
C TYR A 428 9.31 -8.44 15.81
N TYR A 429 8.96 -8.62 17.08
CA TYR A 429 9.87 -8.44 18.23
C TYR A 429 10.21 -9.75 18.95
N ALA A 430 9.92 -10.93 18.36
CA ALA A 430 10.25 -12.23 18.95
C ALA A 430 11.69 -12.30 19.47
N LYS A 431 12.66 -11.95 18.62
CA LYS A 431 14.10 -11.92 18.94
C LYS A 431 14.52 -10.99 20.08
N VAL A 432 13.65 -10.07 20.49
CA VAL A 432 13.92 -9.18 21.63
C VAL A 432 13.59 -9.89 22.94
N LEU A 433 12.64 -10.81 22.91
CA LEU A 433 12.18 -11.62 24.04
C LEU A 433 13.06 -12.88 24.23
N ASP A 434 13.76 -13.31 23.16
CA ASP A 434 14.72 -14.42 23.22
C ASP A 434 15.90 -14.06 24.15
N GLY A 435 16.26 -14.97 25.05
CA GLY A 435 17.40 -14.81 25.97
C GLY A 435 17.09 -14.16 27.32
N GLU A 436 15.82 -13.95 27.67
CA GLU A 436 15.41 -13.46 29.01
C GLU A 436 15.15 -14.58 30.02
N GLU A 437 15.58 -15.82 29.77
CA GLU A 437 15.25 -17.00 30.60
C GLU A 437 15.55 -16.77 32.08
N ALA A 438 16.77 -16.35 32.43
CA ALA A 438 17.15 -16.10 33.82
C ALA A 438 16.29 -15.02 34.50
N LYS A 439 15.91 -13.97 33.75
CA LYS A 439 15.05 -12.89 34.26
C LYS A 439 13.60 -13.36 34.42
N MET A 440 13.10 -14.18 33.50
CA MET A 440 11.76 -14.77 33.60
C MET A 440 11.69 -15.75 34.77
N ASN A 441 12.74 -16.55 34.98
CA ASN A 441 12.85 -17.44 36.14
C ASN A 441 12.83 -16.64 37.45
N ALA A 442 13.59 -15.55 37.55
CA ALA A 442 13.58 -14.68 38.74
C ALA A 442 12.19 -14.05 39.01
N LEU A 443 11.44 -13.69 37.97
CA LEU A 443 10.06 -13.20 38.13
C LEU A 443 9.10 -14.30 38.59
N ILE A 444 9.29 -15.55 38.13
CA ILE A 444 8.51 -16.71 38.60
C ILE A 444 8.83 -16.99 40.07
N GLU A 445 10.11 -17.01 40.44
CA GLU A 445 10.56 -17.19 41.82
C GLU A 445 9.99 -16.11 42.74
N GLN A 446 10.02 -14.84 42.33
CA GLN A 446 9.41 -13.74 43.06
C GLN A 446 7.90 -13.96 43.25
N GLY A 447 7.17 -14.32 42.19
CA GLY A 447 5.73 -14.54 42.27
C GLY A 447 5.35 -15.74 43.16
N LEU A 448 6.18 -16.78 43.20
CA LEU A 448 6.00 -17.91 44.11
C LEU A 448 6.24 -17.48 45.56
N ALA A 449 7.31 -16.72 45.83
CA ALA A 449 7.60 -16.20 47.17
C ALA A 449 6.47 -15.28 47.70
N GLU A 450 5.95 -14.37 46.86
CA GLU A 450 4.82 -13.51 47.21
C GLU A 450 3.53 -14.31 47.51
N HIS A 451 3.35 -15.47 46.88
CA HIS A 451 2.22 -16.36 47.14
C HIS A 451 2.38 -17.11 48.47
N ASP A 452 3.58 -17.61 48.76
CA ASP A 452 3.89 -18.35 49.99
C ASP A 452 3.84 -17.44 51.23
N ASP A 453 4.28 -16.19 51.10
CA ASP A 453 4.16 -15.15 52.14
C ASP A 453 2.70 -14.70 52.34
N GLY A 454 1.88 -14.73 51.27
CA GLY A 454 0.45 -14.47 51.34
C GLY A 454 -0.38 -15.62 51.96
N ALA A 455 0.14 -16.85 51.93
CA ALA A 455 -0.46 -18.04 52.54
C ALA A 455 -0.09 -18.21 54.02
N THR A 456 0.84 -17.39 54.55
CA THR A 456 1.32 -17.42 55.94
C THR A 456 0.90 -16.19 56.78
N GLY A 457 -0.04 -15.38 56.30
CA GLY A 457 -0.70 -14.35 57.10
C GLY A 457 -1.90 -14.89 57.91
N PRO A 458 -2.08 -14.53 59.19
CA PRO A 458 -3.19 -14.95 60.05
C PRO A 458 -4.56 -14.38 59.65
#